data_AF-A0A954CBZ7-F1
#
_entry.id   AF-A0A954CBZ7-F1
#
_cell.length_a   1.000
_cell.length_b   1.000
_cell.length_c   1.000
_cell.angle_alpha   90.00
_cell.angle_beta   90.00
_cell.angle_gamma   90.00
#
_symmetry.space_group_name_H-M   'P 1'
#
loop_
_entity.id
_entity.type
_entity.pdbx_description
1 polymer ?
#
loop_
_entity_poly.entity_id
_entity_poly.type
_entity_poly.pdbx_seq_one_letter_code
_entity_poly.pdbx_strand_id
1 'polypeptide(L)'
;AEALALQLRRLEAVRAAAERLVARPRLGIAVFGRGAPEGLGGTPRPVYEASLFELLQSYADIRRRTDRRAHHLRIEASRVHSVEDALERLRALLGDTVDWTELAHFLPEPDADPLVARSALASTFAASLELVKSGAAQLRQDRLFEEIYVKPVERRA
;
A
#
# COMPACT_ATOMS: atom_id res chain seq x y z
N ALA A 1 -16.03 -36.62 -71.35
CA ALA A 1 -15.03 -35.96 -72.23
C ALA A 1 -14.76 -34.51 -71.84
N GLU A 2 -15.78 -33.75 -71.43
CA GLU A 2 -15.67 -32.30 -71.15
C GLU A 2 -14.77 -31.93 -69.95
N ALA A 3 -14.76 -32.75 -68.89
CA ALA A 3 -13.92 -32.51 -67.71
C ALA A 3 -12.41 -32.57 -68.03
N LEU A 4 -11.98 -33.52 -68.86
CA LEU A 4 -10.58 -33.67 -69.29
C LEU A 4 -10.17 -32.49 -70.20
N ALA A 5 -11.04 -32.09 -71.12
CA ALA A 5 -10.79 -30.94 -72.00
C ALA A 5 -10.61 -29.63 -71.19
N LEU A 6 -11.40 -29.43 -70.13
CA LEU A 6 -11.26 -28.29 -69.24
C LEU A 6 -9.94 -28.34 -68.44
N GLN A 7 -9.53 -29.52 -67.97
CA GLN A 7 -8.25 -29.69 -67.27
C GLN A 7 -7.05 -29.38 -68.18
N LEU A 8 -7.07 -29.84 -69.43
CA LEU A 8 -6.00 -29.56 -70.40
C LEU A 8 -5.90 -28.07 -70.73
N ARG A 9 -7.03 -27.39 -70.96
CA ARG A 9 -7.05 -25.93 -71.18
C ARG A 9 -6.49 -25.14 -69.99
N ARG A 10 -6.79 -25.57 -68.76
CA ARG A 10 -6.23 -24.95 -67.55
C ARG A 10 -4.71 -25.18 -67.48
N LEU A 11 -4.25 -26.39 -67.79
CA LEU A 11 -2.83 -26.70 -67.80
C LEU A 11 -2.07 -25.87 -68.84
N GLU A 12 -2.62 -25.72 -70.05
CA GLU A 12 -2.05 -24.87 -71.09
C GLU A 12 -2.01 -23.39 -70.66
N ALA A 13 -3.09 -22.88 -70.06
CA ALA A 13 -3.11 -21.51 -69.54
C ALA A 13 -2.05 -21.29 -68.44
N VAL A 14 -1.87 -22.25 -67.54
CA VAL A 14 -0.84 -22.20 -66.49
C VAL A 14 0.56 -22.22 -67.09
N ARG A 15 0.81 -23.08 -68.10
CA ARG A 15 2.11 -23.16 -68.79
C ARG A 15 2.45 -21.87 -69.51
N ALA A 16 1.51 -21.31 -70.27
CA ALA A 16 1.69 -20.03 -70.96
C ALA A 16 1.94 -18.87 -69.97
N ALA A 17 1.26 -18.86 -68.82
CA ALA A 17 1.51 -17.87 -67.78
C ALA A 17 2.90 -18.03 -67.14
N ALA A 18 3.33 -19.28 -66.91
CA ALA A 18 4.65 -19.58 -66.35
C ALA A 18 5.78 -19.15 -67.28
N GLU A 19 5.68 -19.43 -68.59
CA GLU A 19 6.66 -18.97 -69.58
C GLU A 19 6.76 -17.44 -69.61
N ARG A 20 5.61 -16.75 -69.60
CA ARG A 20 5.57 -15.28 -69.56
C ARG A 20 6.16 -14.72 -68.27
N LEU A 21 6.05 -15.42 -67.15
CA LEU A 21 6.62 -15.01 -65.87
C LEU A 21 8.15 -15.17 -65.87
N VAL A 22 8.65 -16.31 -66.36
CA VAL A 22 10.09 -16.60 -66.45
C VAL A 22 10.78 -15.65 -67.43
N ALA A 23 10.12 -15.28 -68.52
CA ALA A 23 10.62 -14.31 -69.49
C ALA A 23 10.66 -12.87 -68.96
N ARG A 24 10.07 -12.58 -67.79
CA ARG A 24 10.12 -11.21 -67.24
C ARG A 24 11.53 -10.86 -66.75
N PRO A 25 11.93 -9.58 -66.88
CA PRO A 25 13.15 -9.11 -66.27
C PRO A 25 13.15 -9.34 -64.75
N ARG A 26 14.19 -10.03 -64.25
CA ARG A 26 14.34 -10.38 -62.83
C ARG A 26 15.25 -9.38 -62.11
N LEU A 27 14.85 -8.99 -60.90
CA LEU A 27 15.66 -8.15 -60.03
C LEU A 27 16.97 -8.88 -59.65
N GLY A 28 18.10 -8.19 -59.70
CA GLY A 28 19.45 -8.72 -59.50
C GLY A 28 20.07 -9.41 -60.71
N ILE A 29 19.33 -9.58 -61.82
CA ILE A 29 19.85 -10.19 -63.05
C ILE A 29 19.71 -9.24 -64.24
N ALA A 30 18.47 -8.87 -64.58
CA ALA A 30 18.16 -7.98 -65.70
C ALA A 30 17.78 -6.57 -65.23
N VAL A 31 17.29 -6.44 -63.99
CA VAL A 31 16.96 -5.16 -63.36
C VAL A 31 17.70 -5.10 -62.05
N PHE A 32 18.31 -3.97 -61.70
CA PHE A 32 19.00 -3.82 -60.43
C PHE A 32 18.23 -2.83 -59.54
N GLY A 33 18.17 -3.12 -58.24
CA GLY A 33 17.55 -2.22 -57.28
C GLY A 33 18.32 -0.90 -57.20
N ARG A 34 17.61 0.21 -56.94
CA ARG A 34 18.25 1.50 -56.65
C ARG A 34 18.96 1.39 -55.29
N GLY A 35 20.24 1.78 -55.22
CA GLY A 35 21.07 1.59 -54.02
C GLY A 35 20.61 2.36 -52.77
N ALA A 36 19.96 3.51 -52.95
CA ALA A 36 19.36 4.29 -51.88
C ALA A 36 17.90 4.60 -52.25
N PRO A 37 16.95 3.68 -51.99
CA PRO A 37 15.54 3.98 -52.19
C PRO A 37 15.09 5.00 -51.13
N GLU A 38 14.36 6.03 -51.55
CA GLU A 38 13.70 6.95 -50.62
C GLU A 38 12.61 6.18 -49.85
N GLY A 39 12.68 6.19 -48.52
CA GLY A 39 11.63 5.64 -47.68
C GLY A 39 10.34 6.44 -47.84
N LEU A 40 9.18 5.78 -47.77
CA LEU A 40 7.90 6.47 -47.71
C LEU A 40 7.85 7.29 -46.42
N GLY A 41 8.17 8.58 -46.53
CA GLY A 41 8.23 9.52 -45.42
C GLY A 41 6.84 9.95 -45.00
N GLY A 42 6.17 9.13 -44.19
CA GLY A 42 5.00 9.54 -43.44
C GLY A 42 5.30 9.42 -41.95
N THR A 43 5.42 10.54 -41.25
CA THR A 43 5.26 10.51 -39.80
C THR A 43 3.78 10.26 -39.51
N PRO A 44 3.42 9.14 -38.85
CA PRO A 44 2.03 8.91 -38.51
C PRO A 44 1.58 10.05 -37.59
N ARG A 45 0.56 10.79 -38.03
CA ARG A 45 -0.12 11.78 -37.20
C ARG A 45 -1.32 11.08 -36.58
N PRO A 46 -1.26 10.66 -35.30
CA PRO A 46 -2.41 10.06 -34.66
C PRO A 46 -3.53 11.10 -34.59
N VAL A 47 -4.69 10.76 -35.13
CA VAL A 47 -5.93 11.51 -34.92
C VAL A 47 -6.64 10.86 -33.74
N TYR A 48 -6.84 11.63 -32.67
CA TYR A 48 -7.53 11.14 -31.48
C TYR A 48 -8.99 11.58 -31.55
N GLU A 49 -9.90 10.62 -31.52
CA GLU A 49 -11.33 10.84 -31.33
C GLU A 49 -11.67 10.44 -29.89
N ALA A 50 -12.22 11.38 -29.13
CA ALA A 50 -12.64 11.15 -27.76
C ALA A 50 -13.93 11.91 -27.47
N SER A 51 -14.82 11.27 -26.74
CA SER A 51 -16.01 11.91 -26.17
C SER A 51 -15.63 12.79 -24.98
N LEU A 52 -16.52 13.73 -24.62
CA LEU A 52 -16.35 14.55 -23.41
C LEU A 52 -16.19 13.68 -22.15
N PHE A 53 -16.91 12.56 -22.09
CA PHE A 53 -16.82 11.62 -20.96
C PHE A 53 -15.40 11.04 -20.82
N GLU A 54 -14.80 10.57 -21.91
CA GLU A 54 -13.44 10.01 -21.89
C GLU A 54 -12.38 11.06 -21.55
N LEU A 55 -12.60 12.32 -21.95
CA LEU A 55 -11.73 13.43 -21.59
C LEU A 55 -11.79 13.72 -20.08
N LEU A 56 -12.99 13.74 -19.50
CA LEU A 56 -13.20 13.97 -18.07
C LEU A 56 -12.69 12.80 -17.22
N GLN A 57 -12.92 11.56 -17.68
CA GLN A 57 -12.43 10.36 -17.01
C GLN A 57 -10.91 10.32 -16.98
N SER A 58 -10.25 10.56 -18.14
CA SER A 58 -8.79 10.58 -18.21
C SER A 58 -8.18 11.68 -17.35
N TYR A 59 -8.79 12.87 -17.30
CA TYR A 59 -8.38 13.93 -16.39
C TYR A 59 -8.52 13.52 -14.92
N ALA A 60 -9.66 12.92 -14.53
CA ALA A 60 -9.88 12.43 -13.19
C ALA A 60 -8.84 11.36 -12.79
N ASP A 61 -8.50 10.44 -13.70
CA ASP A 61 -7.50 9.39 -13.47
C ASP A 61 -6.08 9.94 -13.35
N ILE A 62 -5.73 10.97 -14.13
CA ILE A 62 -4.46 11.70 -13.98
C ILE A 62 -4.43 12.38 -12.60
N ARG A 63 -5.48 13.11 -12.24
CA ARG A 63 -5.58 13.82 -10.97
C ARG A 63 -5.52 12.88 -9.77
N ARG A 64 -6.24 11.76 -9.82
CA ARG A 64 -6.20 10.73 -8.77
C ARG A 64 -4.80 10.14 -8.57
N ARG A 65 -4.03 9.93 -9.64
CA ARG A 65 -2.64 9.46 -9.54
C ARG A 65 -1.72 10.51 -8.92
N THR A 66 -1.92 11.78 -9.25
CA THR A 66 -1.17 12.90 -8.66
C THR A 66 -1.53 13.09 -7.19
N ASP A 67 -2.82 13.11 -6.84
CA ASP A 67 -3.33 13.31 -5.49
C ASP A 67 -3.00 12.14 -4.56
N ARG A 68 -2.83 10.91 -5.09
CA ARG A 68 -2.34 9.78 -4.28
C ARG A 68 -0.96 10.01 -3.65
N ARG A 69 -0.10 10.87 -4.20
CA ARG A 69 1.14 11.29 -3.52
C ARG A 69 0.89 12.21 -2.31
N ALA A 70 -0.27 12.87 -2.25
CA ALA A 70 -0.64 13.78 -1.16
C ALA A 70 -1.42 13.09 -0.02
N HIS A 71 -1.91 11.86 -0.22
CA HIS A 71 -2.74 11.16 0.76
C HIS A 71 -2.06 9.89 1.30
N HIS A 72 -0.87 10.04 1.88
CA HIS A 72 -0.49 9.11 2.93
C HIS A 72 -1.36 9.45 4.13
N LEU A 73 -2.34 8.61 4.45
CA LEU A 73 -3.10 8.73 5.69
C LEU A 73 -2.12 8.50 6.85
N ARG A 74 -1.49 9.57 7.31
CA ARG A 74 -0.59 9.53 8.46
C ARG A 74 -1.48 9.59 9.70
N ILE A 75 -1.78 8.42 10.23
CA ILE A 75 -2.34 8.32 11.58
C ILE A 75 -1.20 8.75 12.50
N GLU A 76 -1.24 10.00 12.95
CA GLU A 76 -0.32 10.48 13.98
C GLU A 76 -0.49 9.57 15.20
N ALA A 77 0.62 9.03 15.70
CA ALA A 77 0.58 8.18 16.88
C ALA A 77 0.04 9.02 18.04
N SER A 78 -1.08 8.58 18.64
CA SER A 78 -1.61 9.21 19.84
C SER A 78 -0.53 9.18 20.92
N ARG A 79 -0.13 10.35 21.43
CA ARG A 79 0.86 10.50 22.50
C ARG A 79 0.33 10.09 23.89
N VAL A 80 -0.77 9.34 23.93
CA VAL A 80 -1.42 8.93 25.18
C VAL A 80 -0.69 7.71 25.75
N HIS A 81 -0.64 7.63 27.08
CA HIS A 81 -0.03 6.48 27.75
C HIS A 81 -0.91 5.23 27.60
N SER A 82 -0.32 4.13 27.13
CA SER A 82 -1.00 2.85 27.12
C SER A 82 -1.11 2.25 28.52
N VAL A 83 -2.06 1.34 28.73
CA VAL A 83 -2.17 0.61 29.99
C VAL A 83 -0.99 -0.34 30.15
N GLU A 84 -0.53 -0.92 29.05
CA GLU A 84 0.61 -1.84 28.99
C GLU A 84 1.91 -1.17 29.49
N ASP A 85 2.21 0.04 29.01
CA ASP A 85 3.39 0.81 29.46
C ASP A 85 3.30 1.15 30.95
N ALA A 86 2.09 1.51 31.41
CA ALA A 86 1.85 1.81 32.82
C ALA A 86 2.02 0.56 33.69
N LEU A 87 1.63 -0.62 33.20
CA LEU A 87 1.74 -1.89 33.90
C LEU A 87 3.21 -2.35 34.00
N GLU A 88 3.99 -2.17 32.94
CA GLU A 88 5.45 -2.39 32.95
C GLU A 88 6.14 -1.49 33.98
N ARG A 89 5.86 -0.17 33.93
CA ARG A 89 6.39 0.81 34.88
C ARG A 89 6.02 0.48 36.32
N LEU A 90 4.75 0.20 36.57
CA LEU A 90 4.26 -0.05 37.92
C LEU A 90 4.88 -1.33 38.48
N ARG A 91 5.03 -2.40 37.68
CA ARG A 91 5.76 -3.61 38.12
C ARG A 91 7.23 -3.34 38.44
N ALA A 92 7.92 -2.55 37.60
CA ALA A 92 9.32 -2.23 37.80
C ALA A 92 9.55 -1.46 39.11
N LEU A 93 8.73 -0.44 39.37
CA LEU A 93 8.86 0.41 40.55
C LEU A 93 8.31 -0.23 41.83
N LEU A 94 7.21 -1.00 41.74
CA LEU A 94 6.59 -1.64 42.90
C LEU A 94 7.45 -2.77 43.47
N GLY A 95 8.30 -3.39 42.64
CA GLY A 95 9.26 -4.41 43.08
C GLY A 95 10.25 -3.93 44.14
N ASP A 96 10.54 -2.62 44.17
CA ASP A 96 11.47 -2.01 45.13
C ASP A 96 10.76 -1.48 46.39
N THR A 97 9.43 -1.45 46.41
CA THR A 97 8.64 -0.91 47.53
C THR A 97 8.15 -2.01 48.48
N VAL A 98 8.42 -1.86 49.78
CA VAL A 98 7.98 -2.82 50.82
C VAL A 98 6.66 -2.38 51.47
N ASP A 99 6.36 -1.08 51.47
CA ASP A 99 5.22 -0.48 52.16
C ASP A 99 4.25 0.26 51.26
N TRP A 100 3.09 0.61 51.83
CA TRP A 100 2.04 1.39 51.17
C TRP A 100 2.63 2.68 50.59
N THR A 101 2.54 2.81 49.27
CA THR A 101 3.04 3.96 48.53
C THR A 101 1.88 4.58 47.77
N GLU A 102 1.82 5.91 47.71
CA GLU A 102 0.78 6.60 46.96
C GLU A 102 0.93 6.34 45.44
N LEU A 103 -0.18 6.02 44.77
CA LEU A 103 -0.23 5.65 43.36
C LEU A 103 0.36 6.73 42.44
N ALA A 104 0.25 8.01 42.84
CA ALA A 104 0.81 9.14 42.09
C ALA A 104 2.34 9.06 41.92
N HIS A 105 3.06 8.38 42.83
CA HIS A 105 4.51 8.21 42.74
C HIS A 105 4.94 7.29 41.58
N PHE A 106 4.01 6.50 41.04
CA PHE A 106 4.25 5.60 39.91
C PHE A 106 3.91 6.24 38.56
N LEU A 107 3.49 7.51 38.54
CA LEU A 107 3.23 8.24 37.32
C LEU A 107 4.54 8.52 36.56
N PRO A 108 4.50 8.56 35.22
CA PRO A 108 5.60 9.09 34.42
C PRO A 108 5.85 10.57 34.73
N GLU A 109 6.97 11.11 34.24
CA GLU A 109 7.25 12.54 34.33
C GLU A 109 6.07 13.35 33.76
N PRO A 110 5.69 14.47 34.42
CA PRO A 110 4.54 15.25 34.03
C PRO A 110 4.74 15.87 32.64
N ASP A 111 3.81 15.59 31.73
CA ASP A 111 3.75 16.22 30.41
C ASP A 111 3.02 17.58 30.49
N ALA A 112 3.41 18.53 29.64
CA ALA A 112 2.76 19.83 29.53
C ALA A 112 1.36 19.73 28.91
N ASP A 113 1.08 18.68 28.12
CA ASP A 113 -0.23 18.44 27.52
C ASP A 113 -1.20 17.84 28.57
N PRO A 114 -2.30 18.53 28.93
CA PRO A 114 -3.29 18.02 29.89
C PRO A 114 -3.97 16.73 29.45
N LEU A 115 -4.05 16.43 28.15
CA LEU A 115 -4.58 15.17 27.66
C LEU A 115 -3.63 14.01 27.98
N VAL A 116 -2.32 14.21 27.75
CA VAL A 116 -1.29 13.21 28.02
C VAL A 116 -1.20 12.96 29.52
N ALA A 117 -1.18 14.01 30.35
CA ALA A 117 -1.17 13.88 31.81
C ALA A 117 -2.39 13.09 32.35
N ARG A 118 -3.59 13.35 31.82
CA ARG A 118 -4.80 12.58 32.19
C ARG A 118 -4.73 11.13 31.74
N SER A 119 -4.16 10.86 30.56
CA SER A 119 -3.96 9.49 30.08
C SER A 119 -2.98 8.71 30.95
N ALA A 120 -1.92 9.36 31.45
CA ALA A 120 -0.98 8.76 32.39
C ALA A 120 -1.68 8.28 33.66
N LEU A 121 -2.48 9.16 34.27
CA LEU A 121 -3.23 8.84 35.50
C LEU A 121 -4.23 7.70 35.26
N ALA A 122 -5.00 7.77 34.18
CA ALA A 122 -5.99 6.75 33.84
C ALA A 122 -5.34 5.38 33.60
N SER A 123 -4.23 5.34 32.85
CA SER A 123 -3.52 4.10 32.52
C SER A 123 -2.81 3.50 33.73
N THR A 124 -2.19 4.32 34.59
CA THR A 124 -1.59 3.87 35.86
C THR A 124 -2.65 3.34 36.83
N PHE A 125 -3.82 3.98 36.91
CA PHE A 125 -4.92 3.49 37.72
C PHE A 125 -5.47 2.16 37.18
N ALA A 126 -5.72 2.05 35.87
CA ALA A 126 -6.15 0.80 35.25
C ALA A 126 -5.14 -0.34 35.47
N ALA A 127 -3.84 -0.05 35.31
CA ALA A 127 -2.77 -1.01 35.58
C ALA A 127 -2.76 -1.49 37.04
N SER A 128 -2.97 -0.58 38.01
CA SER A 128 -3.05 -0.95 39.43
C SER A 128 -4.23 -1.89 39.72
N LEU A 129 -5.39 -1.66 39.09
CA LEU A 129 -6.56 -2.54 39.23
C LEU A 129 -6.32 -3.91 38.62
N GLU A 130 -5.60 -3.99 37.50
CA GLU A 130 -5.21 -5.26 36.88
C GLU A 130 -4.21 -6.05 37.74
N LEU A 131 -3.28 -5.36 38.44
CA LEU A 131 -2.40 -6.01 39.41
C LEU A 131 -3.15 -6.53 40.64
N VAL A 132 -4.14 -5.79 41.14
CA VAL A 132 -5.01 -6.27 42.21
C VAL A 132 -5.81 -7.49 41.76
N LYS A 133 -6.39 -7.43 40.55
CA LYS A 133 -7.17 -8.52 39.96
C LYS A 133 -6.35 -9.79 39.78
N SER A 134 -5.07 -9.67 39.45
CA SER A 134 -4.13 -10.80 39.33
C SER A 134 -3.52 -11.25 40.67
N GLY A 135 -3.86 -10.58 41.78
CA GLY A 135 -3.37 -10.91 43.12
C GLY A 135 -1.92 -10.50 43.38
N ALA A 136 -1.34 -9.64 42.53
CA ALA A 136 0.03 -9.16 42.66
C ALA A 136 0.17 -7.92 43.56
N ALA A 137 -0.92 -7.17 43.76
CA ALA A 137 -0.94 -5.95 44.57
C ALA A 137 -2.21 -5.81 45.40
N GLN A 138 -2.18 -4.91 46.38
CA GLN A 138 -3.32 -4.44 47.15
C GLN A 138 -3.48 -2.93 46.95
N LEU A 139 -4.73 -2.46 46.98
CA LEU A 139 -5.08 -1.04 46.94
C LEU A 139 -5.83 -0.65 48.22
N ARG A 140 -5.58 0.57 48.70
CA ARG A 140 -6.30 1.19 49.81
C ARG A 140 -6.65 2.63 49.45
N GLN A 141 -7.89 3.01 49.72
CA GLN A 141 -8.37 4.39 49.63
C GLN A 141 -9.29 4.64 50.83
N ASP A 142 -9.00 5.67 51.61
CA ASP A 142 -9.67 5.90 52.89
C ASP A 142 -11.02 6.62 52.72
N ARG A 143 -11.11 7.57 51.77
CA ARG A 143 -12.38 8.21 51.37
C ARG A 143 -12.48 8.43 49.86
N LEU A 144 -13.71 8.71 49.41
CA LEU A 144 -13.99 9.08 48.02
C LEU A 144 -13.10 10.25 47.58
N PHE A 145 -12.35 10.04 46.49
CA PHE A 145 -11.45 11.02 45.87
C PHE A 145 -10.24 11.44 46.70
N GLU A 146 -9.94 10.76 47.81
CA GLU A 146 -8.65 10.88 48.49
C GLU A 146 -7.57 10.04 47.77
N GLU A 147 -6.33 10.18 48.21
CA GLU A 147 -5.16 9.51 47.68
C GLU A 147 -5.33 7.98 47.69
N ILE A 148 -4.85 7.35 46.62
CA ILE A 148 -4.90 5.90 46.45
C ILE A 148 -3.52 5.35 46.80
N TYR A 149 -3.46 4.37 47.69
CA TYR A 149 -2.23 3.70 48.07
C TYR A 149 -2.17 2.30 47.43
N VAL A 150 -0.97 1.91 47.01
CA VAL A 150 -0.66 0.58 46.45
C VAL A 150 0.45 -0.08 47.26
N LYS A 151 0.34 -1.40 47.42
CA LYS A 151 1.36 -2.25 48.07
C LYS A 151 1.47 -3.59 47.35
N PRO A 152 2.67 -4.16 47.11
CA PRO A 152 2.79 -5.50 46.55
C PRO A 152 2.30 -6.57 47.54
N VAL A 153 1.72 -7.65 47.02
CA VAL A 153 1.40 -8.84 47.82
C VAL A 153 2.67 -9.68 47.95
N GLU A 154 3.11 -9.96 49.17
CA GLU A 154 4.19 -10.93 49.41
C GLU A 154 3.78 -12.29 48.81
N ARG A 155 4.52 -12.74 47.78
CA ARG A 155 4.42 -14.13 47.34
C ARG A 155 4.90 -15.00 48.48
N ARG A 156 3.97 -15.67 49.18
CA ARG A 156 4.31 -16.87 49.94
C ARG A 156 4.86 -17.88 48.92
N ALA A 157 6.16 -18.14 49.03
CA ALA A 157 6.83 -19.26 48.37
C ALA A 157 6.33 -20.59 48.93
#